data_AF-A0A955SIE2-F1
#
_entry.id   AF-A0A955SIE2-F1
#
_cell.length_a   1.000
_cell.length_b   1.000
_cell.length_c   1.000
_cell.angle_alpha   90.00
_cell.angle_beta   90.00
_cell.angle_gamma   90.00
#
_symmetry.space_group_name_H-M   'P 1'
#
loop_
_entity.id
_entity.type
_entity.pdbx_description
1 polymer ?
#
loop_
_entity_poly.entity_id
_entity_poly.type
_entity_poly.pdbx_seq_one_letter_code
_entity_poly.pdbx_strand_id
1 'polypeptide(L)' 'MAVQFPELSDELSQFIGEQKIFFVATAAPDGRINLSPKGQDSLRVLNPREILWMN' A
#
# COMPACT_ATOMS: atom_id res chain seq x y z
N MET A 1 -0.64 1.40 -20.12
CA MET A 1 0.14 2.30 -19.22
C MET A 1 -0.67 2.52 -17.96
N ALA A 2 -0.03 2.69 -16.82
CA ALA A 2 -0.71 3.03 -15.58
C ALA A 2 -0.95 4.54 -15.49
N VAL A 3 -2.00 4.95 -14.78
CA VAL A 3 -2.27 6.35 -14.44
C VAL A 3 -1.49 6.71 -13.18
N GLN A 4 -0.83 7.87 -13.19
CA GLN A 4 -0.17 8.42 -12.00
C GLN A 4 -1.05 9.52 -11.39
N PHE A 5 -1.31 9.39 -10.09
CA PHE A 5 -2.03 10.38 -9.31
C PHE A 5 -1.05 11.12 -8.38
N PRO A 6 -1.23 12.43 -8.16
CA PRO A 6 -0.35 13.19 -7.26
C PRO A 6 -0.57 12.83 -5.77
N GLU A 7 -1.73 12.29 -5.43
CA GLU A 7 -2.13 11.89 -4.09
C GLU A 7 -3.34 10.93 -4.14
N LEU A 8 -3.63 10.29 -3.02
CA LEU A 8 -4.81 9.44 -2.86
C LEU A 8 -6.07 10.29 -2.80
N SER A 9 -7.05 9.98 -3.64
CA SER A 9 -8.40 10.54 -3.50
C SER A 9 -9.14 9.88 -2.33
N ASP A 10 -10.27 10.46 -1.93
CA ASP A 10 -11.16 9.85 -0.95
C ASP A 10 -11.66 8.47 -1.42
N GLU A 11 -11.95 8.34 -2.72
CA GLU A 11 -12.38 7.07 -3.33
C GLU A 11 -11.28 5.98 -3.22
N LEU A 12 -10.03 6.35 -3.54
CA LEU A 12 -8.89 5.42 -3.40
C LEU A 12 -8.63 5.08 -1.93
N SER A 13 -8.76 6.06 -1.03
CA SER A 13 -8.58 5.85 0.41
C SER A 13 -9.63 4.89 0.98
N GLN A 14 -10.89 5.05 0.56
CA GLN A 14 -11.97 4.12 0.92
C GLN A 14 -11.70 2.72 0.36
N PHE A 15 -11.36 2.62 -0.93
CA PHE A 15 -11.04 1.35 -1.56
C PHE A 15 -9.92 0.61 -0.81
N ILE A 16 -8.85 1.32 -0.42
CA ILE A 16 -7.75 0.76 0.38
C ILE A 16 -8.27 0.21 1.71
N GLY A 17 -9.12 0.97 2.43
CA GLY A 17 -9.66 0.56 3.74
C GLY A 17 -10.58 -0.68 3.70
N GLU A 18 -11.15 -1.02 2.54
CA GLU A 18 -12.00 -2.20 2.37
C GLU A 18 -11.20 -3.51 2.20
N GLN A 19 -9.91 -3.41 1.84
CA GLN A 19 -9.07 -4.57 1.55
C GLN A 19 -8.74 -5.37 2.81
N LYS A 20 -8.76 -6.70 2.71
CA LYS A 20 -8.43 -7.63 3.82
C LYS A 20 -6.99 -8.09 3.82
N ILE A 21 -6.28 -7.86 2.72
CA ILE A 21 -4.92 -8.28 2.50
C ILE A 21 -4.19 -7.21 1.68
N PHE A 22 -2.94 -6.96 2.07
CA PHE A 22 -2.00 -6.11 1.38
C PHE A 22 -0.73 -6.89 1.10
N PHE A 23 0.01 -6.49 0.07
CA PHE A 23 1.31 -7.08 -0.24
C PHE A 23 2.37 -5.99 -0.18
N VAL A 24 3.39 -6.21 0.63
CA VAL A 24 4.56 -5.33 0.71
C VAL A 24 5.68 -5.98 -0.09
N ALA A 25 6.12 -5.29 -1.14
CA ALA A 25 7.24 -5.67 -1.97
C ALA A 25 8.44 -4.75 -1.68
N THR A 26 9.59 -5.32 -1.32
CA THR A 26 10.85 -4.58 -1.19
C THR A 26 11.88 -5.13 -2.15
N ALA A 27 12.67 -4.24 -2.74
CA ALA A 27 13.71 -4.57 -3.69
C ALA A 27 15.00 -3.83 -3.32
N ALA A 28 16.11 -4.56 -3.23
CA ALA A 28 17.44 -3.99 -3.27
C ALA A 28 17.82 -3.64 -4.72
N PRO A 29 18.90 -2.86 -4.96
CA PRO A 29 19.37 -2.55 -6.32
C PRO A 29 19.63 -3.81 -7.17
N ASP A 30 20.06 -4.90 -6.54
CA ASP A 30 20.31 -6.21 -7.13
C ASP A 30 19.65 -7.35 -6.33
N GLY A 31 19.49 -8.52 -6.95
CA GLY A 31 18.93 -9.72 -6.31
C GLY A 31 17.43 -9.92 -6.54
N ARG A 32 16.77 -10.58 -5.57
CA ARG A 32 15.35 -10.98 -5.65
C ARG A 32 14.46 -10.04 -4.81
N ILE A 33 13.25 -9.80 -5.30
CA ILE A 33 12.22 -9.06 -4.57
C ILE A 33 11.71 -9.91 -3.40
N ASN A 34 11.62 -9.32 -2.21
CA ASN A 34 10.86 -9.90 -1.11
C ASN A 34 9.41 -9.43 -1.21
N LEU A 35 8.47 -10.37 -1.26
CA LEU A 35 7.04 -10.09 -1.33
C LEU A 35 6.34 -10.82 -0.18
N SER A 36 5.75 -10.06 0.73
CA SER A 36 5.08 -10.61 1.91
C SER A 36 3.63 -10.14 2.00
N PRO A 37 2.65 -11.06 2.20
CA PRO A 37 1.28 -10.67 2.52
C PRO A 37 1.18 -10.13 3.94
N LYS A 38 0.36 -9.10 4.13
CA LYS A 38 -0.05 -8.52 5.41
C LYS A 38 -1.57 -8.53 5.47
N GLY A 39 -2.16 -8.98 6.58
CA GLY A 39 -3.61 -9.16 6.70
C GLY A 39 -4.27 -8.10 7.58
N GLN A 40 -5.60 -8.02 7.47
CA GLN A 40 -6.46 -7.24 8.37
C GLN A 40 -6.11 -5.72 8.37
N ASP A 41 -6.06 -5.11 9.55
CA ASP A 41 -5.83 -3.68 9.81
C ASP A 41 -4.33 -3.32 9.83
N SER A 42 -3.53 -4.01 9.02
CA SER A 42 -2.08 -3.80 8.94
C SER A 42 -1.70 -2.56 8.13
N LEU A 43 -2.64 -1.86 7.49
CA LEU A 43 -2.39 -0.67 6.69
C LEU A 43 -3.50 0.35 6.93
N ARG A 44 -3.11 1.61 7.17
CA ARG A 44 -4.01 2.75 7.33
C ARG A 44 -3.53 3.95 6.51
N VAL A 45 -4.46 4.68 5.92
CA VAL A 45 -4.19 5.98 5.30
C VAL A 45 -4.24 7.05 6.38
N LEU A 46 -3.14 7.80 6.58
CA LEU A 46 -3.07 8.89 7.56
C LEU A 46 -3.50 10.23 6.94
N ASN A 47 -3.12 10.46 5.68
CA ASN A 47 -3.50 11.61 4.87
C ASN A 47 -3.30 11.25 3.37
N PRO A 48 -3.66 12.14 2.41
CA PRO A 48 -3.58 11.81 0.97
C PRO A 48 -2.20 11.38 0.45
N ARG A 49 -1.12 11.61 1.21
CA ARG A 49 0.27 11.31 0.82
C ARG A 49 1.01 10.42 1.79
N GLU A 50 0.34 9.90 2.80
CA GLU A 50 0.99 9.14 3.87
C GLU A 50 0.14 7.98 4.32
N ILE A 51 0.78 6.82 4.41
CA ILE A 51 0.20 5.61 4.97
C ILE A 51 1.07 5.13 6.14
N LEU A 52 0.43 4.41 7.06
CA LEU A 52 1.08 3.63 8.09
C LEU A 52 0.84 2.16 7.80
N TRP A 53 1.86 1.31 7.94
CA TRP A 53 1.66 -0.13 7.98
C TRP A 53 2.39 -0.78 9.14
N MET A 54 1.90 -1.94 9.57
CA MET A 54 2.50 -2.77 10.59
C MET A 54 3.11 -4.03 9.95
N ASN A 55 4.34 -4.36 10.36
CA ASN A 55 5.11 -5.49 9.82
C ASN A 55 4.93 -6.76 10.66
#